data_AF-A0A919G6S0-F1
#
_entry.id   AF-A0A919G6S0-F1
#
_cell.length_a   1.000
_cell.length_b   1.000
_cell.length_c   1.000
_cell.angle_alpha   90.00
_cell.angle_beta   90.00
_cell.angle_gamma   90.00
#
_symmetry.space_group_name_H-M   'P 1'
#
loop_
_entity.id
_entity.type
_entity.pdbx_description
1 polymer ?
#
loop_
_entity_poly.entity_id
_entity_poly.type
_entity_poly.pdbx_seq_one_letter_code
_entity_poly.pdbx_strand_id
1 'polypeptide(L)'
;MTATAPAAQPGQDGAVQVCLPDGLLAPWRSLPRIAGVLAQAFAPAGARPRWLRRLFAPFWLIESGVQRCSGQVLCCGAATLVLRRPQPWTRTALQSVLLLPAAVAAFTAVLTPIALAGAFVGGAVAGPDGGRWAMHGALLSVAALLLWQLASLVQATRVGARLRREVRTLRGPWAEVGSLAGGRDGQATRDLVRAVLTWADDNGIALVAVAADQRLARLYGRAGFEPLSPASPVLLRRPRPPGSSWRPAPEPALQLL
;
A
#
# COMPACT_ATOMS: atom_id res chain seq x y z
N MET A 1 -34.18 3.59 0.54
CA MET A 1 -34.00 2.12 0.64
C MET A 1 -32.72 1.88 1.42
N THR A 2 -32.84 1.61 2.71
CA THR A 2 -31.71 1.34 3.62
C THR A 2 -31.35 -0.13 3.48
N ALA A 3 -30.23 -0.43 2.84
CA ALA A 3 -29.72 -1.80 2.77
C ALA A 3 -29.24 -2.21 4.17
N THR A 4 -29.98 -3.08 4.84
CA THR A 4 -29.58 -3.71 6.10
C THR A 4 -28.38 -4.60 5.81
N ALA A 5 -27.21 -4.25 6.36
CA ALA A 5 -26.02 -5.07 6.20
C ALA A 5 -26.26 -6.48 6.80
N PRO A 6 -25.85 -7.57 6.12
CA PRO A 6 -26.03 -8.91 6.63
C PRO A 6 -25.27 -9.10 7.94
N ALA A 7 -25.95 -9.67 8.94
CA ALA A 7 -25.35 -10.00 10.23
C ALA A 7 -24.14 -10.93 10.03
N ALA A 8 -23.02 -10.61 10.66
CA ALA A 8 -21.80 -11.41 10.58
C ALA A 8 -22.06 -12.82 11.12
N GLN A 9 -21.97 -13.83 10.25
CA GLN A 9 -22.03 -15.23 10.68
C GLN A 9 -20.69 -15.59 11.35
N PRO A 10 -20.71 -16.21 12.54
CA PRO A 10 -19.49 -16.73 13.16
C PRO A 10 -18.96 -17.88 12.31
N GLY A 11 -17.85 -17.65 11.60
CA GLY A 11 -17.13 -18.70 10.88
C GLY A 11 -16.52 -19.72 11.85
N GLN A 12 -16.40 -20.97 11.41
CA GLN A 12 -15.93 -22.13 12.19
C GLN A 12 -14.53 -21.97 12.83
N ASP A 13 -13.76 -20.95 12.46
CA ASP A 13 -12.42 -20.65 13.03
C ASP A 13 -12.42 -19.48 14.02
N GLY A 14 -13.58 -18.95 14.43
CA GLY A 14 -13.66 -17.73 15.24
C GLY A 14 -13.18 -16.46 14.51
N ALA A 15 -12.73 -16.60 13.26
CA ALA A 15 -12.48 -15.49 12.36
C ALA A 15 -13.83 -15.00 11.83
N VAL A 16 -14.35 -13.92 12.43
CA VAL A 16 -15.51 -13.19 11.90
C VAL A 16 -15.18 -12.80 10.46
N GLN A 17 -15.89 -13.40 9.50
CA GLN A 17 -15.76 -13.05 8.09
C GLN A 17 -16.47 -11.72 7.87
N VAL A 18 -15.81 -10.63 8.24
CA VAL A 18 -16.36 -9.30 7.96
C VAL A 18 -16.30 -9.09 6.46
N CYS A 19 -17.38 -8.68 5.79
CA CYS A 19 -17.28 -8.28 4.39
C CYS A 19 -16.72 -6.86 4.33
N LEU A 20 -15.83 -6.59 3.36
CA LEU A 20 -15.46 -5.20 3.08
C LEU A 20 -16.68 -4.46 2.53
N PRO A 21 -16.75 -3.12 2.65
CA PRO A 21 -17.88 -2.36 2.12
C PRO A 21 -18.02 -2.62 0.62
N ASP A 22 -19.16 -3.17 0.22
CA ASP A 22 -19.51 -3.31 -1.18
C ASP A 22 -19.55 -1.90 -1.80
N GLY A 23 -18.71 -1.68 -2.81
CA GLY A 23 -18.53 -0.38 -3.46
C GLY A 23 -17.22 0.34 -3.12
N LEU A 24 -16.50 -0.04 -2.06
CA LEU A 24 -15.13 0.45 -1.84
C LEU A 24 -14.07 -0.42 -2.50
N LEU A 25 -14.38 -1.66 -2.87
CA LEU A 25 -13.44 -2.52 -3.58
C LEU A 25 -13.05 -1.91 -4.94
N ALA A 26 -11.75 -1.80 -5.18
CA ALA A 26 -11.25 -1.19 -6.41
C ALA A 26 -11.70 -1.95 -7.66
N PRO A 27 -12.40 -1.34 -8.63
CA PRO A 27 -12.77 -2.04 -9.86
C PRO A 27 -11.51 -2.39 -10.66
N TRP A 28 -11.47 -3.54 -11.34
CA TRP A 28 -10.31 -4.00 -12.14
C TRP A 28 -9.78 -2.93 -13.11
N ARG A 29 -10.70 -2.23 -13.78
CA ARG A 29 -10.39 -1.11 -14.70
C ARG A 29 -9.66 0.07 -14.05
N SER A 30 -9.69 0.20 -12.72
CA SER A 30 -9.01 1.28 -12.00
C SER A 30 -7.57 0.95 -11.60
N LEU A 31 -7.16 -0.33 -11.62
CA LEU A 31 -5.84 -0.75 -11.16
C LEU A 31 -4.67 -0.02 -11.85
N PRO A 32 -4.68 0.27 -13.16
CA PRO A 32 -3.61 1.05 -13.79
C PRO A 32 -3.48 2.46 -13.22
N ARG A 33 -4.62 3.11 -12.93
CA ARG A 33 -4.66 4.44 -12.32
C ARG A 33 -4.12 4.39 -10.88
N ILE A 34 -4.57 3.40 -10.11
CA ILE A 34 -4.13 3.14 -8.73
C ILE A 34 -2.62 2.94 -8.71
N ALA A 35 -2.10 2.08 -9.58
CA ALA A 35 -0.68 1.82 -9.73
C ALA A 35 0.12 3.09 -10.05
N GLY A 36 -0.41 3.96 -10.91
CA GLY A 36 0.21 5.26 -11.21
C GLY A 36 0.25 6.21 -10.02
N VAL A 37 -0.79 6.23 -9.18
CA VAL A 37 -0.84 7.03 -7.94
C VAL A 37 0.14 6.48 -6.92
N LEU A 38 0.15 5.16 -6.69
CA LEU A 38 1.08 4.48 -5.78
C LEU A 38 2.54 4.68 -6.23
N ALA A 39 2.82 4.53 -7.52
CA ALA A 39 4.15 4.79 -8.08
C ALA A 39 4.61 6.23 -7.85
N GLN A 40 3.71 7.22 -7.88
CA GLN A 40 4.07 8.61 -7.60
C GLN A 40 4.30 8.87 -6.10
N ALA A 41 3.46 8.27 -5.26
CA ALA A 41 3.47 8.44 -3.80
C ALA A 41 4.66 7.72 -3.14
N PHE A 42 4.99 6.53 -3.60
CA PHE A 42 5.99 5.64 -2.99
C PHE A 42 7.26 5.48 -3.82
N ALA A 43 7.46 6.28 -4.87
CA ALA A 43 8.74 6.32 -5.56
C ALA A 43 9.87 6.79 -4.63
N PRO A 44 11.10 6.24 -4.77
CA PRO A 44 12.24 6.67 -3.98
C PRO A 44 12.48 8.18 -4.08
N ALA A 45 12.97 8.79 -3.00
CA ALA A 45 13.18 10.24 -2.93
C ALA A 45 14.10 10.77 -4.05
N GLY A 46 15.05 9.94 -4.51
CA GLY A 46 15.96 10.24 -5.61
C GLY A 46 15.35 10.11 -7.01
N ALA A 47 14.14 9.57 -7.16
CA ALA A 47 13.45 9.44 -8.45
C ALA A 47 12.82 10.78 -8.89
N ARG A 48 13.69 11.75 -9.18
CA ARG A 48 13.38 12.98 -9.91
C ARG A 48 14.07 12.85 -11.27
N PRO A 49 13.39 13.13 -12.40
CA PRO A 49 12.09 13.81 -12.60
C PRO A 49 10.84 12.91 -12.52
N ARG A 50 9.63 13.51 -12.56
CA ARG A 50 8.32 12.82 -12.41
C ARG A 50 8.10 11.63 -13.35
N TRP A 51 8.69 11.66 -14.55
CA TRP A 51 8.55 10.56 -15.49
C TRP A 51 9.27 9.29 -15.01
N LEU A 52 10.38 9.42 -14.28
CA LEU A 52 11.12 8.29 -13.71
C LEU A 52 10.25 7.51 -12.71
N ARG A 53 9.39 8.23 -11.97
CA ARG A 53 8.44 7.61 -11.03
C ARG A 53 7.43 6.69 -11.72
N ARG A 54 7.06 6.98 -12.98
CA ARG A 54 6.12 6.16 -13.74
C ARG A 54 6.69 4.78 -14.08
N LEU A 55 8.02 4.63 -14.09
CA LEU A 55 8.67 3.33 -14.31
C LEU A 55 8.35 2.33 -13.20
N PHE A 56 7.90 2.79 -12.02
CA PHE A 56 7.46 1.91 -10.93
C PHE A 56 5.98 1.48 -11.06
N ALA A 57 5.21 2.03 -12.00
CA ALA A 57 3.79 1.69 -12.15
C ALA A 57 3.53 0.19 -12.44
N PRO A 58 4.33 -0.52 -13.26
CA PRO A 58 4.13 -1.96 -13.50
C PRO A 58 4.24 -2.79 -12.22
N PHE A 59 5.20 -2.47 -11.35
CA PHE A 59 5.33 -3.11 -10.04
C PHE A 59 4.09 -2.91 -9.18
N TRP A 60 3.64 -1.66 -9.06
CA TRP A 60 2.45 -1.33 -8.28
C TRP A 60 1.17 -1.90 -8.90
N LEU A 61 1.12 -2.13 -10.21
CA LEU A 61 0.00 -2.78 -10.88
C LEU A 61 -0.12 -4.24 -10.46
N ILE A 62 1.00 -4.97 -10.43
CA ILE A 62 1.05 -6.35 -9.93
C ILE A 62 0.64 -6.39 -8.47
N GLU A 63 1.23 -5.53 -7.63
CA GLU A 63 0.91 -5.51 -6.21
C GLU A 63 -0.57 -5.18 -5.96
N SER A 64 -1.11 -4.18 -6.66
CA SER A 64 -2.53 -3.82 -6.56
C SER A 64 -3.45 -4.93 -7.07
N GLY A 65 -3.06 -5.64 -8.14
CA GLY A 65 -3.81 -6.79 -8.66
C GLY A 65 -3.90 -7.93 -7.66
N VAL A 66 -2.80 -8.24 -6.98
CA VAL A 66 -2.73 -9.26 -5.92
C VAL A 66 -3.60 -8.88 -4.74
N GLN A 67 -3.42 -7.65 -4.26
CA GLN A 67 -4.20 -7.15 -3.15
C GLN A 67 -5.68 -7.11 -3.52
N ARG A 68 -6.02 -6.85 -4.79
CA ARG A 68 -7.39 -6.88 -5.29
C ARG A 68 -7.98 -8.30 -5.34
N CYS A 69 -7.23 -9.29 -5.81
CA CYS A 69 -7.59 -10.70 -5.75
C CYS A 69 -7.82 -11.17 -4.31
N SER A 70 -7.03 -10.61 -3.38
CA SER A 70 -7.16 -10.90 -1.95
C SER A 70 -8.30 -10.13 -1.27
N GLY A 71 -9.00 -9.26 -2.01
CA GLY A 71 -10.03 -8.38 -1.46
C GLY A 71 -9.45 -7.45 -0.39
N GLN A 72 -8.32 -6.80 -0.65
CA GLN A 72 -7.63 -5.92 0.30
C GLN A 72 -7.51 -4.48 -0.18
N VAL A 73 -7.68 -4.21 -1.48
CA VAL A 73 -7.59 -2.84 -2.03
C VAL A 73 -8.96 -2.18 -2.00
N LEU A 74 -9.02 -1.07 -1.28
CA LEU A 74 -10.12 -0.13 -1.32
C LEU A 74 -9.75 1.11 -2.13
N CYS A 75 -10.72 1.68 -2.85
CA CYS A 75 -10.55 2.96 -3.53
C CYS A 75 -11.81 3.83 -3.43
N CYS A 76 -11.60 5.14 -3.44
CA CYS A 76 -12.63 6.15 -3.66
C CYS A 76 -12.05 7.20 -4.61
N GLY A 77 -12.58 7.30 -5.83
CA GLY A 77 -12.06 8.22 -6.84
C GLY A 77 -10.57 7.97 -7.18
N ALA A 78 -9.70 8.93 -6.84
CA ALA A 78 -8.25 8.83 -7.04
C ALA A 78 -7.50 8.29 -5.81
N ALA A 79 -8.18 8.12 -4.68
CA ALA A 79 -7.57 7.66 -3.44
C ALA A 79 -7.64 6.15 -3.32
N THR A 80 -6.58 5.57 -2.75
CA THR A 80 -6.41 4.13 -2.58
C THR A 80 -5.94 3.85 -1.17
N LEU A 81 -6.48 2.80 -0.56
CA LEU A 81 -6.11 2.32 0.76
C LEU A 81 -6.12 0.81 0.74
N VAL A 82 -5.13 0.19 1.37
CA VAL A 82 -5.04 -1.26 1.48
C VAL A 82 -5.46 -1.65 2.90
N LEU A 83 -6.50 -2.45 3.04
CA LEU A 83 -6.90 -3.09 4.27
C LEU A 83 -6.41 -4.53 4.26
N ARG A 84 -5.40 -4.83 5.08
CA ARG A 84 -4.90 -6.18 5.28
C ARG A 84 -5.51 -6.77 6.54
N ARG A 85 -5.95 -8.01 6.46
CA ARG A 85 -6.39 -8.77 7.63
C ARG A 85 -5.25 -9.63 8.15
N PRO A 86 -5.28 -10.02 9.44
CA PRO A 86 -4.47 -11.13 9.89
C PRO A 86 -4.65 -12.31 8.95
N GLN A 87 -3.57 -12.70 8.27
CA GLN A 87 -3.52 -13.91 7.49
C GLN A 87 -2.53 -14.89 8.13
N PRO A 88 -2.79 -16.21 8.04
CA PRO A 88 -1.81 -17.20 8.44
C PRO A 88 -0.53 -16.99 7.62
N TRP A 89 0.61 -17.12 8.30
CA TRP A 89 1.92 -16.83 7.73
C TRP A 89 2.22 -17.62 6.45
N THR A 90 1.69 -18.84 6.36
CA THR A 90 1.83 -19.74 5.20
C THR A 90 1.25 -19.11 3.94
N ARG A 91 0.06 -18.51 4.02
CA ARG A 91 -0.60 -17.87 2.89
C ARG A 91 0.14 -16.61 2.44
N THR A 92 0.61 -15.80 3.40
CA THR A 92 1.41 -14.61 3.07
C THR A 92 2.76 -14.98 2.47
N ALA A 93 3.45 -15.99 3.01
CA ALA A 93 4.73 -16.45 2.49
C ALA A 93 4.59 -17.01 1.08
N LEU A 94 3.56 -17.84 0.85
CA LEU A 94 3.27 -18.40 -0.48
C LEU A 94 2.96 -17.30 -1.49
N GLN A 95 2.13 -16.32 -1.14
CA GLN A 95 1.85 -15.18 -2.01
C GLN A 95 3.13 -14.41 -2.34
N SER A 96 3.95 -14.07 -1.35
CA SER A 96 5.22 -13.37 -1.60
C SER A 96 6.17 -14.16 -2.51
N VAL A 97 6.27 -15.48 -2.32
CA VAL A 97 7.10 -16.37 -3.16
C VAL A 97 6.57 -16.45 -4.59
N LEU A 98 5.26 -16.50 -4.80
CA LEU A 98 4.66 -16.53 -6.13
C LEU A 98 4.76 -15.19 -6.87
N LEU A 99 4.83 -14.08 -6.14
CA LEU A 99 4.83 -12.74 -6.71
C LEU A 99 6.21 -12.19 -7.00
N LEU A 100 7.24 -12.67 -6.30
CA LEU A 100 8.61 -12.27 -6.56
C LEU A 100 9.02 -12.56 -8.02
N PRO A 101 8.77 -13.75 -8.61
CA PRO A 101 9.10 -14.02 -10.02
C PRO A 101 8.30 -13.15 -10.98
N ALA A 102 7.01 -12.92 -10.71
CA ALA A 102 6.16 -12.07 -11.56
C ALA A 102 6.64 -10.62 -11.55
N ALA A 103 7.02 -10.09 -10.38
CA ALA A 103 7.60 -8.76 -10.25
C ALA A 103 8.95 -8.67 -10.98
N VAL A 104 9.84 -9.65 -10.81
CA VAL A 104 11.13 -9.72 -11.52
C VAL A 104 10.91 -9.76 -13.03
N ALA A 105 10.01 -10.62 -13.52
CA ALA A 105 9.71 -10.74 -14.95
C ALA A 105 9.15 -9.43 -15.52
N ALA A 106 8.24 -8.76 -14.82
CA ALA A 106 7.69 -7.49 -15.25
C ALA A 106 8.72 -6.36 -15.25
N PHE A 107 9.60 -6.31 -14.24
CA PHE A 107 10.71 -5.35 -14.24
C PHE A 107 11.67 -5.60 -15.40
N THR A 108 12.05 -6.86 -15.64
CA THR A 108 12.90 -7.24 -16.77
C THR A 108 12.22 -6.83 -18.08
N ALA A 109 10.94 -7.13 -18.27
CA ALA A 109 10.21 -6.76 -19.49
C ALA A 109 10.16 -5.24 -19.74
N VAL A 110 10.20 -4.41 -18.69
CA VAL A 110 10.23 -2.94 -18.80
C VAL A 110 11.63 -2.40 -19.00
N LEU A 111 12.63 -3.00 -18.35
CA LEU A 111 14.03 -2.54 -18.41
C LEU A 111 14.75 -3.01 -19.67
N THR A 112 14.41 -4.20 -20.20
CA THR A 112 15.04 -4.76 -21.41
C THR A 112 14.89 -3.85 -22.64
N PRO A 113 13.70 -3.32 -22.98
CA PRO A 113 13.56 -2.39 -24.10
C PRO A 113 14.37 -1.10 -23.89
N ILE A 114 14.43 -0.58 -22.67
CA ILE A 114 15.20 0.62 -22.33
C ILE A 114 16.70 0.35 -22.51
N ALA A 115 17.18 -0.80 -22.04
CA ALA A 115 18.56 -1.23 -22.20
C ALA A 115 18.94 -1.44 -23.67
N LEU A 116 18.06 -2.09 -24.45
CA LEU A 116 18.26 -2.30 -25.88
C LEU A 116 18.28 -0.97 -26.66
N ALA A 117 17.35 -0.06 -26.36
CA ALA A 117 17.33 1.27 -26.96
C ALA A 117 18.60 2.07 -26.62
N GLY A 118 19.03 2.03 -25.35
CA GLY A 118 20.28 2.67 -24.92
C GLY A 118 21.52 2.07 -25.59
N ALA A 119 21.60 0.75 -25.73
CA ALA A 119 22.68 0.06 -26.42
C ALA A 119 22.71 0.38 -27.92
N PHE A 120 21.55 0.46 -28.58
CA PHE A 120 21.43 0.83 -29.98
C PHE A 120 21.89 2.26 -30.24
N VAL A 121 21.42 3.23 -29.43
CA VAL A 121 21.83 4.64 -29.54
C VAL A 121 23.32 4.79 -29.20
N GLY A 122 23.80 4.15 -28.14
CA GLY A 122 25.22 4.17 -27.75
C GLY A 122 26.13 3.57 -28.82
N GLY A 123 25.72 2.48 -29.46
CA GLY A 123 26.43 1.87 -30.59
C GLY A 123 26.47 2.76 -31.83
N ALA A 124 25.37 3.45 -32.13
CA ALA A 124 25.28 4.37 -33.27
C ALA A 124 26.12 5.64 -33.10
N VAL A 125 26.25 6.16 -31.88
CA VAL A 125 26.93 7.45 -31.60
C VAL A 125 28.41 7.27 -31.25
N ALA A 126 28.75 6.25 -30.47
CA ALA A 126 30.10 6.07 -29.91
C ALA A 126 30.79 4.77 -30.38
N GLY A 127 30.25 4.12 -31.41
CA GLY A 127 30.80 2.90 -31.98
C GLY A 127 30.59 1.66 -31.08
N PRO A 128 31.24 0.52 -31.43
CA PRO A 128 31.03 -0.77 -30.76
C PRO A 128 31.30 -0.73 -29.24
N ASP A 129 32.31 0.03 -28.84
CA ASP A 129 32.67 0.18 -27.42
C ASP A 129 31.64 1.05 -26.67
N GLY A 130 31.06 2.07 -27.31
CA GLY A 130 29.97 2.86 -26.75
C GLY A 130 28.72 2.04 -26.45
N GLY A 131 28.34 1.14 -27.35
CA GLY A 131 27.24 0.20 -27.14
C GLY A 131 27.48 -0.75 -25.96
N ARG A 132 28.72 -1.24 -25.79
CA ARG A 132 29.10 -2.08 -24.65
C ARG A 132 28.98 -1.32 -23.33
N TRP A 133 29.48 -0.09 -23.23
CA TRP A 133 29.37 0.72 -22.00
C TRP A 133 27.91 1.04 -21.64
N ALA A 134 27.08 1.36 -22.64
CA ALA A 134 25.65 1.58 -22.42
C ALA A 134 24.94 0.32 -21.88
N MET A 135 25.27 -0.86 -22.41
CA MET A 135 24.72 -2.13 -21.93
C MET A 135 25.16 -2.45 -20.49
N HIS A 136 26.45 -2.26 -20.16
CA HIS A 136 26.95 -2.47 -18.79
C HIS A 136 26.31 -1.48 -17.80
N GLY A 137 26.14 -0.21 -18.19
CA GLY A 137 25.44 0.79 -17.39
C GLY A 137 23.98 0.41 -17.13
N ALA A 138 23.28 -0.12 -18.15
CA ALA A 138 21.92 -0.62 -17.99
C ALA A 138 21.84 -1.82 -17.04
N LEU A 139 22.74 -2.80 -17.19
CA LEU A 139 22.81 -3.97 -16.30
C LEU A 139 23.12 -3.58 -14.85
N LEU A 140 24.08 -2.67 -14.64
CA LEU A 140 24.40 -2.13 -13.30
C LEU A 140 23.20 -1.40 -12.69
N SER A 141 22.44 -0.66 -13.51
CA SER A 141 21.22 0.03 -13.05
C SER A 141 20.14 -0.97 -12.62
N VAL A 142 19.95 -2.06 -13.39
CA VAL A 142 19.03 -3.14 -13.03
C VAL A 142 19.49 -3.81 -11.73
N ALA A 143 20.77 -4.15 -11.62
CA ALA A 143 21.34 -4.77 -10.42
C ALA A 143 21.18 -3.86 -9.19
N ALA A 144 21.45 -2.56 -9.32
CA ALA A 144 21.27 -1.58 -8.25
C ALA A 144 19.80 -1.47 -7.81
N LEU A 145 18.85 -1.48 -8.77
CA LEU A 145 17.43 -1.50 -8.48
C LEU A 145 17.00 -2.77 -7.74
N LEU A 146 17.49 -3.94 -8.16
CA LEU A 146 17.21 -5.22 -7.50
C LEU A 146 17.77 -5.26 -6.07
N LEU A 147 19.01 -4.79 -5.88
CA LEU A 147 19.63 -4.68 -4.55
C LEU A 147 18.85 -3.71 -3.65
N TRP A 148 18.42 -2.58 -4.18
CA TRP A 148 17.60 -1.62 -3.45
C TRP A 148 16.23 -2.20 -3.06
N GLN A 149 15.59 -2.95 -3.96
CA GLN A 149 14.35 -3.67 -3.66
C GLN A 149 14.55 -4.71 -2.58
N LEU A 150 15.63 -5.48 -2.64
CA LEU A 150 15.97 -6.46 -1.61
C LEU A 150 16.20 -5.79 -0.25
N ALA A 151 16.96 -4.69 -0.21
CA ALA A 151 17.19 -3.93 1.01
C ALA A 151 15.88 -3.37 1.60
N SER A 152 15.01 -2.84 0.74
CA SER A 152 13.69 -2.32 1.11
C SER A 152 12.78 -3.43 1.61
N LEU A 153 12.83 -4.62 1.00
CA LEU A 153 12.12 -5.82 1.45
C LEU A 153 12.60 -6.24 2.84
N VAL A 154 13.92 -6.28 3.08
CA VAL A 154 14.50 -6.63 4.38
C VAL A 154 14.11 -5.62 5.46
N GLN A 155 14.09 -4.33 5.15
CA GLN A 155 13.59 -3.32 6.09
C GLN A 155 12.10 -3.51 6.36
N ALA A 156 11.30 -3.74 5.31
CA ALA A 156 9.87 -4.01 5.44
C ALA A 156 9.58 -5.29 6.24
N THR A 157 10.41 -6.35 6.13
CA THR A 157 10.24 -7.56 6.94
C THR A 157 10.55 -7.32 8.41
N ARG A 158 11.54 -6.47 8.74
CA ARG A 158 11.82 -6.08 10.14
C ARG A 158 10.68 -5.28 10.73
N VAL A 159 10.18 -4.28 10.00
CA VAL A 159 9.01 -3.48 10.40
C VAL A 159 7.78 -4.38 10.53
N GLY A 160 7.56 -5.27 9.57
CA GLY A 160 6.46 -6.24 9.59
C GLY A 160 6.57 -7.25 10.74
N ALA A 161 7.77 -7.71 11.09
CA ALA A 161 7.99 -8.60 12.23
C ALA A 161 7.69 -7.88 13.56
N ARG A 162 8.12 -6.61 13.68
CA ARG A 162 7.79 -5.77 14.85
C ARG A 162 6.29 -5.52 14.94
N LEU A 163 5.67 -5.10 13.85
CA LEU A 163 4.21 -4.94 13.73
C LEU A 163 3.49 -6.21 14.18
N ARG A 164 3.88 -7.38 13.66
CA ARG A 164 3.28 -8.67 14.04
C ARG A 164 3.43 -8.97 15.53
N ARG A 165 4.61 -8.72 16.13
CA ARG A 165 4.82 -8.95 17.57
C ARG A 165 3.90 -8.09 18.41
N GLU A 166 3.81 -6.81 18.06
CA GLU A 166 2.99 -5.84 18.76
C GLU A 166 1.49 -6.14 18.57
N VAL A 167 1.08 -6.45 17.34
CA VAL A 167 -0.31 -6.74 17.01
C VAL A 167 -0.80 -8.09 17.56
N ARG A 168 0.09 -9.06 17.81
CA ARG A 168 -0.26 -10.31 18.52
C ARG A 168 -0.78 -10.06 19.93
N THR A 169 -0.51 -8.90 20.53
CA THR A 169 -1.04 -8.53 21.85
C THR A 169 -2.48 -8.03 21.79
N LEU A 170 -2.98 -7.69 20.60
CA LEU A 170 -4.33 -7.21 20.43
C LEU A 170 -5.33 -8.36 20.62
N ARG A 171 -6.38 -8.09 21.40
CA ARG A 171 -7.54 -8.98 21.52
C ARG A 171 -8.63 -8.50 20.57
N GLY A 172 -9.32 -9.45 19.93
CA GLY A 172 -10.44 -9.17 19.04
C GLY A 172 -10.05 -8.93 17.57
N PRO A 173 -11.03 -8.62 16.71
CA PRO A 173 -10.82 -8.44 15.29
C PRO A 173 -10.10 -7.11 15.00
N TRP A 174 -9.11 -7.17 14.12
CA TRP A 174 -8.36 -5.99 13.67
C TRP A 174 -8.04 -6.07 12.18
N ALA A 175 -7.82 -4.90 11.57
CA ALA A 175 -7.34 -4.76 10.20
C ALA A 175 -6.20 -3.74 10.13
N GLU A 176 -5.17 -4.05 9.36
CA GLU A 176 -4.06 -3.14 9.07
C GLU A 176 -4.43 -2.22 7.91
N VAL A 177 -4.30 -0.92 8.12
CA VAL A 177 -4.38 0.15 7.14
C VAL A 177 -2.98 0.41 6.58
N GLY A 178 -2.82 0.17 5.28
CA GLY A 178 -1.58 0.38 4.56
C GLY A 178 -1.77 1.14 3.25
N SER A 179 -0.66 1.63 2.70
CA SER A 179 -0.56 2.23 1.36
C SER A 179 -1.65 3.26 1.03
N LEU A 180 -2.03 4.09 2.00
CA LEU A 180 -2.92 5.21 1.75
C LEU A 180 -2.24 6.18 0.79
N ALA A 181 -2.81 6.34 -0.40
CA ALA A 181 -2.37 7.31 -1.38
C ALA A 181 -3.58 8.09 -1.89
N GLY A 182 -3.40 9.40 -2.04
CA GLY A 182 -4.46 10.34 -2.40
C GLY A 182 -4.27 11.00 -3.76
N GLY A 183 -5.37 11.45 -4.36
CA GLY A 183 -5.33 12.44 -5.44
C GLY A 183 -4.97 13.84 -4.91
N ARG A 184 -4.61 14.76 -5.81
CA ARG A 184 -4.13 16.12 -5.45
C ARG A 184 -5.08 16.93 -4.58
N ASP A 185 -6.38 16.67 -4.68
CA ASP A 185 -7.41 17.51 -4.05
C ASP A 185 -7.71 17.08 -2.61
N GLY A 186 -7.13 15.96 -2.14
CA GLY A 186 -7.28 15.44 -0.78
C GLY A 186 -8.70 15.00 -0.39
N GLN A 187 -9.75 15.42 -1.10
CA GLN A 187 -11.15 15.12 -0.81
C GLN A 187 -11.44 13.62 -0.93
N ALA A 188 -11.04 13.01 -2.04
CA ALA A 188 -11.19 11.56 -2.25
C ALA A 188 -10.51 10.74 -1.14
N THR A 189 -9.37 11.23 -0.63
CA THR A 189 -8.65 10.61 0.49
C THR A 189 -9.44 10.73 1.78
N ARG A 190 -10.00 11.90 2.07
CA ARG A 190 -10.85 12.14 3.25
C ARG A 190 -12.10 11.28 3.23
N ASP A 191 -12.76 11.18 2.08
CA ASP A 191 -13.97 10.37 1.91
C ASP A 191 -13.67 8.88 2.08
N LEU A 192 -12.56 8.40 1.50
CA LEU A 192 -12.10 7.02 1.69
C LEU A 192 -11.78 6.71 3.15
N VAL A 193 -11.02 7.59 3.81
CA VAL A 193 -10.67 7.42 5.22
C VAL A 193 -11.93 7.42 6.09
N ARG A 194 -12.87 8.35 5.86
CA ARG A 194 -14.14 8.41 6.60
C ARG A 194 -14.94 7.12 6.43
N ALA A 195 -15.09 6.64 5.19
CA ALA A 195 -15.83 5.42 4.90
C ALA A 195 -15.20 4.19 5.57
N VAL A 196 -13.86 4.09 5.60
CA VAL A 196 -13.14 3.00 6.27
C VAL A 196 -13.29 3.09 7.80
N LEU A 197 -13.23 4.29 8.38
CA LEU A 197 -13.41 4.48 9.82
C LEU A 197 -14.82 4.11 10.26
N THR A 198 -15.84 4.55 9.50
CA THR A 198 -17.25 4.20 9.75
C THR A 198 -17.45 2.70 9.64
N TRP A 199 -16.97 2.06 8.57
CA TRP A 199 -17.04 0.60 8.44
C TRP A 199 -16.39 -0.13 9.62
N ALA A 200 -15.21 0.33 10.06
CA ALA A 200 -14.51 -0.30 11.17
C ALA A 200 -15.28 -0.17 12.49
N ASP A 201 -15.88 1.01 12.74
CA ASP A 201 -16.73 1.23 13.91
C ASP A 201 -17.99 0.35 13.85
N ASP A 202 -18.69 0.32 12.72
CA ASP A 202 -19.92 -0.47 12.53
C ASP A 202 -19.69 -1.98 12.70
N ASN A 203 -18.48 -2.47 12.40
CA ASN A 203 -18.13 -3.88 12.48
C ASN A 203 -17.30 -4.24 13.73
N GLY A 204 -17.08 -3.29 14.65
CA GLY A 204 -16.28 -3.54 15.84
C GLY A 204 -14.83 -3.94 15.55
N ILE A 205 -14.26 -3.48 14.43
CA ILE A 205 -12.89 -3.79 14.00
C ILE A 205 -11.93 -2.70 14.48
N ALA A 206 -10.85 -3.10 15.17
CA ALA A 206 -9.75 -2.19 15.43
C ALA A 206 -8.91 -1.96 14.16
N LEU A 207 -8.55 -0.71 13.89
CA LEU A 207 -7.64 -0.37 12.79
C LEU A 207 -6.22 -0.21 13.32
N VAL A 208 -5.26 -0.83 12.64
CA VAL A 208 -3.84 -0.72 12.95
C VAL A 208 -3.15 -0.02 11.79
N ALA A 209 -2.26 0.92 12.05
CA ALA A 209 -1.45 1.55 11.01
C ALA A 209 0.01 1.64 11.46
N VAL A 210 0.93 1.65 10.51
CA VAL A 210 2.34 1.97 10.79
C VAL A 210 2.64 3.35 10.22
N ALA A 211 3.05 4.27 11.08
CA ALA A 211 3.48 5.58 10.63
C ALA A 211 4.93 5.52 10.14
N ALA A 212 5.16 5.85 8.87
CA ALA A 212 6.50 5.93 8.30
C ALA A 212 7.34 7.08 8.90
N ASP A 213 6.67 8.15 9.37
CA ASP A 213 7.30 9.31 9.99
C ASP A 213 6.37 9.98 11.01
N GLN A 214 6.90 10.96 11.76
CA GLN A 214 6.14 11.72 12.77
C GLN A 214 5.01 12.59 12.17
N ARG A 215 5.12 13.01 10.91
CA ARG A 215 4.07 13.79 10.26
C ARG A 215 2.85 12.90 10.01
N LEU A 216 3.07 11.71 9.47
CA LEU A 216 2.04 10.70 9.26
C LEU A 216 1.47 10.20 10.59
N ALA A 217 2.30 10.05 11.62
CA ALA A 217 1.83 9.70 12.97
C ALA A 217 0.85 10.74 13.52
N ARG A 218 1.16 12.04 13.38
CA ARG A 218 0.24 13.13 13.79
C ARG A 218 -1.06 13.12 12.98
N LEU A 219 -0.99 12.80 11.69
CA LEU A 219 -2.19 12.68 10.85
C LEU A 219 -3.08 11.53 11.29
N TYR A 220 -2.50 10.36 11.58
CA TYR A 220 -3.23 9.24 12.16
C TYR A 220 -3.79 9.57 13.56
N GLY A 221 -3.03 10.31 14.38
CA GLY A 221 -3.50 10.83 15.67
C GLY A 221 -4.81 11.61 15.57
N ARG A 222 -4.93 12.48 14.55
CA ARG A 222 -6.17 13.24 14.28
C ARG A 222 -7.35 12.35 13.88
N ALA A 223 -7.07 11.19 13.29
CA ALA A 223 -8.08 10.17 12.98
C ALA A 223 -8.43 9.27 14.18
N GLY A 224 -7.85 9.53 15.35
CA GLY A 224 -8.08 8.77 16.59
C GLY A 224 -7.23 7.51 16.72
N PHE A 225 -6.12 7.42 15.98
CA PHE A 225 -5.13 6.38 16.21
C PHE A 225 -4.18 6.81 17.34
N GLU A 226 -3.88 5.89 18.23
CA GLU A 226 -2.98 6.11 19.36
C GLU A 226 -1.81 5.13 19.26
N PRO A 227 -0.59 5.54 19.66
CA PRO A 227 0.54 4.61 19.66
C PRO A 227 0.25 3.43 20.60
N LEU A 228 0.51 2.21 20.16
CA LEU A 228 0.24 1.00 20.96
C LEU A 228 1.08 0.98 22.25
N SER A 229 2.26 1.60 22.21
CA SER A 229 3.11 1.91 23.35
C SER A 229 3.87 3.21 23.09
N PRO A 230 4.42 3.92 24.10
CA PRO A 230 5.05 5.24 23.92
C PRO A 230 6.15 5.31 22.86
N ALA A 231 6.85 4.20 22.59
CA ALA A 231 7.93 4.11 21.60
C ALA A 231 7.54 3.25 20.36
N SER A 232 6.27 2.89 20.23
CA SER A 232 5.78 2.08 19.12
C SER A 232 5.52 2.93 17.87
N PRO A 233 6.03 2.50 16.69
CA PRO A 233 5.63 3.07 15.41
C PRO A 233 4.24 2.56 14.94
N VAL A 234 3.66 1.60 15.66
CA VAL A 234 2.36 1.01 15.41
C VAL A 234 1.32 1.82 16.14
N LEU A 235 0.34 2.29 15.38
CA LEU A 235 -0.78 3.06 15.89
C LEU A 235 -2.03 2.19 15.83
N LEU A 236 -2.83 2.23 16.89
CA LEU A 236 -4.07 1.51 17.05
C LEU A 236 -5.21 2.51 17.18
N ARG A 237 -6.26 2.32 16.37
CA ARG A 237 -7.56 2.93 16.59
C ARG A 237 -8.55 1.84 16.97
N ARG A 238 -9.08 1.91 18.19
CA ARG A 238 -10.14 1.00 18.63
C ARG A 238 -11.47 1.35 17.96
N PRO A 239 -12.34 0.36 17.69
CA PRO A 239 -13.67 0.64 17.18
C PRO A 239 -14.43 1.44 18.23
N ARG A 240 -15.23 2.40 17.77
CA ARG A 240 -16.08 3.16 18.68
C ARG A 240 -17.37 2.40 19.00
N PRO A 241 -17.91 2.56 20.22
CA PRO A 241 -19.24 2.07 20.50
C PRO A 241 -20.26 2.81 19.61
N PRO A 242 -21.27 2.09 19.08
CA PRO A 242 -22.33 2.69 18.29
C PRO A 242 -23.03 3.79 19.10
N GLY A 243 -23.26 4.95 18.48
CA GLY A 243 -23.90 6.11 19.11
C GLY A 243 -22.95 7.14 19.73
N SER A 244 -21.63 6.89 19.75
CA SER A 244 -20.68 7.95 20.12
C SER A 244 -20.58 8.99 19.00
N SER A 245 -21.06 10.21 19.25
CA SER A 245 -20.96 11.30 18.29
C SER A 245 -19.50 11.73 18.14
N TRP A 246 -18.84 11.31 17.07
CA TRP A 246 -17.51 11.81 16.75
C TRP A 246 -17.58 13.28 16.36
N ARG A 247 -16.89 14.14 17.12
CA ARG A 247 -16.47 15.44 16.62
C ARG A 247 -15.02 15.31 16.14
N PRO A 248 -14.72 15.51 14.85
CA PRO A 248 -13.34 15.76 14.45
C PRO A 248 -12.77 16.89 15.31
N ALA A 249 -11.48 16.84 15.62
CA ALA A 249 -10.79 18.05 16.03
C ALA A 249 -11.09 19.15 14.99
N PRO A 250 -11.38 20.39 15.40
CA PRO A 250 -11.77 21.47 14.48
C PRO A 250 -10.79 21.60 13.31
N GLU A 251 -11.29 22.09 12.18
CA GLU A 251 -10.89 21.74 10.81
C GLU A 251 -9.73 22.52 10.14
N PRO A 252 -8.89 23.40 10.75
CA PRO A 252 -8.01 24.23 9.92
C PRO A 252 -6.80 23.51 9.29
N ALA A 253 -6.66 22.18 9.39
CA ALA A 253 -5.39 21.50 9.13
C ALA A 253 -5.41 20.27 8.18
N LEU A 254 -6.51 20.01 7.47
CA LEU A 254 -6.58 18.94 6.45
C LEU A 254 -6.16 19.38 5.04
N GLN A 255 -5.77 20.64 4.85
CA GLN A 255 -5.29 21.18 3.56
C GLN A 255 -3.89 20.68 3.13
N LEU A 256 -3.25 19.79 3.91
CA LEU A 256 -1.86 19.34 3.72
C LEU A 256 -1.69 17.85 3.43
N LEU A 257 -2.78 17.16 3.07
CA LEU A 257 -2.76 15.83 2.42
C LEU A 257 -2.87 16.02 0.91
#